data_AF-A0A7K4G4E3-F1
#
_entry.id   AF-A0A7K4G4E3-F1
#
_cell.length_a   1.000
_cell.length_b   1.000
_cell.length_c   1.000
_cell.angle_alpha   90.00
_cell.angle_beta   90.00
_cell.angle_gamma   90.00
#
_symmetry.space_group_name_H-M   'P 1'
#
loop_
_entity.id
_entity.type
_entity.pdbx_description
1 polymer ?
#
loop_
_entity_poly.entity_id
_entity_poly.type
_entity_poly.pdbx_seq_one_letter_code
_entity_poly.pdbx_strand_id
1 'polypeptide(L)'
;MNNELIEQPIPKLIRKIATPASIGFFFSSMYNVVDTYWAGQLSTTALAAMTLSFPIFFLIIALGSGVGQGVTALVTNALGANDKEKAKTYATQSLTYALIATIILMIVGLFATPYLLQVMNAPSDVAKLAIDYTTIIFLGTFSFIITFAMNSLLNSTGDTKTFRNALVISFV
;
A
#
# COMPACT_ATOMS: atom_id res chain seq x y z
N MET A 1 11.18 -17.42 -21.82
CA MET A 1 9.93 -16.69 -21.56
C MET A 1 9.06 -16.90 -22.78
N ASN A 2 8.03 -17.74 -22.69
CA ASN A 2 7.21 -18.11 -23.85
C ASN A 2 6.43 -16.87 -24.35
N ASN A 3 6.52 -16.60 -25.65
CA ASN A 3 5.88 -15.50 -26.39
C ASN A 3 4.33 -15.61 -26.48
N GLU A 4 3.67 -16.27 -25.51
CA GLU A 4 2.20 -16.45 -25.52
C GLU A 4 1.42 -15.12 -25.51
N LEU A 5 2.04 -14.02 -25.05
CA LEU A 5 1.44 -12.70 -25.00
C LEU A 5 1.28 -12.05 -26.38
N ILE A 6 2.00 -12.53 -27.41
CA ILE A 6 2.07 -11.92 -28.74
C ILE A 6 1.35 -12.80 -29.79
N GLU A 7 1.21 -14.10 -29.55
CA GLU A 7 0.69 -15.06 -30.53
C GLU A 7 -0.80 -15.40 -30.37
N GLN A 8 -1.41 -15.15 -29.20
CA GLN A 8 -2.81 -15.51 -28.96
C GLN A 8 -3.80 -14.42 -29.37
N PRO A 9 -4.99 -14.79 -29.88
CA PRO A 9 -6.03 -13.82 -30.23
C PRO A 9 -6.45 -13.00 -29.00
N ILE A 10 -6.48 -11.68 -29.16
CA ILE A 10 -6.73 -10.67 -28.11
C ILE A 10 -7.89 -11.07 -27.15
N PRO A 11 -9.06 -11.56 -27.62
CA PRO A 11 -10.17 -11.92 -26.73
C PRO A 11 -9.85 -13.08 -25.76
N LYS A 12 -9.08 -14.08 -26.22
CA LYS A 12 -8.68 -15.24 -25.41
C LYS A 12 -7.67 -14.84 -24.36
N LEU A 13 -6.75 -13.96 -24.72
CA LEU A 13 -5.74 -13.40 -23.82
C LEU A 13 -6.38 -12.52 -22.73
N ILE A 14 -7.30 -11.62 -23.12
CA ILE A 14 -8.07 -10.80 -22.17
C ILE A 14 -8.81 -11.70 -21.19
N ARG A 15 -9.50 -12.74 -21.66
CA ARG A 15 -10.25 -13.63 -20.75
C ARG A 15 -9.34 -14.41 -19.80
N LYS A 16 -8.16 -14.85 -20.26
CA LYS A 16 -7.15 -15.55 -19.45
C LYS A 16 -6.60 -14.69 -18.30
N ILE A 17 -6.48 -13.37 -18.50
CA ILE A 17 -5.93 -12.43 -17.50
C ILE A 17 -7.05 -11.80 -16.65
N ALA A 18 -8.11 -11.33 -17.30
CA ALA A 18 -9.20 -10.61 -16.65
C ALA A 18 -10.01 -11.50 -15.70
N THR A 19 -10.22 -12.78 -16.02
CA THR A 19 -10.99 -13.70 -15.16
C THR A 19 -10.33 -13.87 -13.78
N PRO A 20 -9.06 -14.29 -13.66
CA PRO A 20 -8.42 -14.43 -12.35
C PRO A 20 -8.25 -13.08 -11.64
N ALA A 21 -7.96 -11.99 -12.36
CA ALA A 21 -7.86 -10.66 -11.75
C ALA A 21 -9.21 -10.20 -11.15
N SER A 22 -10.32 -10.38 -11.88
CA SER A 22 -11.66 -10.00 -11.41
C SER A 22 -12.09 -10.79 -10.18
N ILE A 23 -11.77 -12.08 -10.13
CA ILE A 23 -12.00 -12.92 -8.95
C ILE A 23 -11.18 -12.39 -7.76
N GLY A 24 -9.91 -12.03 -7.98
CA GLY A 24 -9.06 -11.43 -6.95
C GLY A 24 -9.65 -10.13 -6.38
N PHE A 25 -10.09 -9.21 -7.25
CA PHE A 25 -10.76 -7.98 -6.82
C PHE A 25 -12.07 -8.26 -6.07
N PHE A 26 -12.87 -9.23 -6.51
CA PHE A 26 -14.11 -9.62 -5.84
C PHE A 26 -13.86 -10.09 -4.40
N PHE A 27 -12.89 -10.99 -4.19
CA PHE A 27 -12.54 -11.46 -2.85
C PHE A 27 -11.93 -10.36 -1.99
N SER A 28 -11.14 -9.45 -2.57
CA SER A 28 -10.62 -8.28 -1.85
C SER A 28 -11.75 -7.34 -1.38
N SER A 29 -12.75 -7.08 -2.23
CA SER A 29 -13.92 -6.31 -1.83
C SER A 29 -14.77 -7.05 -0.77
N MET A 30 -14.97 -8.37 -0.92
CA MET A 30 -15.68 -9.18 0.09
C MET A 30 -14.98 -9.15 1.45
N TYR A 31 -13.65 -9.21 1.49
CA TYR A 31 -12.89 -9.07 2.73
C TYR A 31 -13.18 -7.74 3.43
N ASN A 32 -13.18 -6.63 2.70
CA ASN A 32 -13.54 -5.31 3.25
C ASN A 32 -14.98 -5.28 3.78
N VAL A 33 -15.92 -5.94 3.09
CA VAL A 33 -17.32 -6.03 3.55
C VAL A 33 -17.43 -6.83 4.84
N VAL A 34 -16.74 -7.97 4.94
CA VAL A 34 -16.74 -8.82 6.14
C VAL A 34 -16.17 -8.07 7.34
N ASP A 35 -15.05 -7.36 7.17
CA ASP A 35 -14.42 -6.56 8.22
C ASP A 35 -15.37 -5.45 8.72
N THR A 36 -15.98 -4.73 7.77
CA THR A 36 -16.99 -3.70 8.05
C THR A 36 -18.22 -4.27 8.77
N TYR A 37 -18.67 -5.46 8.36
CA TYR A 37 -19.83 -6.13 8.97
C TYR A 37 -19.56 -6.50 10.43
N TRP A 38 -18.41 -7.10 10.73
CA TRP A 38 -18.03 -7.44 12.11
C TRP A 38 -17.80 -6.19 12.97
N ALA A 39 -17.19 -5.14 12.42
CA ALA A 39 -17.07 -3.85 13.11
C ALA A 39 -18.44 -3.24 13.44
N GLY A 40 -19.41 -3.35 12.52
CA GLY A 40 -20.79 -2.91 12.75
C GLY A 40 -21.55 -3.72 13.80
N GLN A 41 -21.28 -5.03 13.91
CA GLN A 41 -21.85 -5.89 14.95
C GLN A 41 -21.27 -5.60 16.35
N LEU A 42 -20.02 -5.13 16.43
CA LEU A 42 -19.40 -4.72 17.69
C LEU A 42 -20.04 -3.44 18.27
N SER A 43 -20.18 -2.39 17.45
CA SER A 43 -20.86 -1.14 17.82
C SER A 43 -21.00 -0.21 16.61
N THR A 44 -22.07 0.58 16.56
CA THR A 44 -22.22 1.68 15.60
C THR A 44 -21.08 2.72 15.73
N THR A 45 -20.60 2.96 16.95
CA THR A 45 -19.46 3.84 17.23
C THR A 45 -18.15 3.28 16.64
N ALA A 46 -17.95 1.96 16.66
CA ALA A 46 -16.76 1.32 16.10
C ALA A 46 -16.74 1.41 14.56
N LEU A 47 -17.89 1.15 13.91
CA LEU A 47 -18.03 1.31 12.46
C LEU A 47 -17.82 2.77 12.01
N ALA A 48 -18.36 3.73 12.77
CA ALA A 48 -18.16 5.16 12.50
C ALA A 48 -16.68 5.56 12.65
N ALA A 49 -15.99 5.07 13.67
CA ALA A 49 -14.57 5.32 13.90
C ALA A 49 -13.69 4.77 12.77
N MET A 50 -13.99 3.56 12.28
CA MET A 50 -13.29 2.96 11.15
C MET A 50 -13.48 3.79 9.87
N THR A 51 -14.70 4.25 9.61
CA THR A 51 -15.02 5.09 8.45
C THR A 51 -14.30 6.44 8.50
N LEU A 52 -14.23 7.08 9.66
CA LEU A 52 -13.52 8.35 9.85
C LEU A 52 -12.00 8.20 9.79
N SER A 53 -11.47 7.02 10.11
CA SER A 53 -10.04 6.71 10.02
C SER A 53 -9.61 6.41 8.58
N PHE A 54 -10.55 6.04 7.70
CA PHE A 54 -10.25 5.62 6.32
C PHE A 54 -9.53 6.69 5.48
N PRO A 55 -9.90 7.98 5.47
CA PRO A 55 -9.15 9.01 4.76
C PRO A 55 -7.70 9.15 5.26
N ILE A 56 -7.47 8.97 6.56
CA ILE A 56 -6.13 9.02 7.15
C ILE A 56 -5.30 7.82 6.66
N PHE A 57 -5.90 6.63 6.67
CA PHE A 57 -5.28 5.44 6.10
C PHE A 57 -4.97 5.60 4.60
N PHE A 58 -5.89 6.20 3.85
CA PHE A 58 -5.71 6.46 2.42
C PHE A 58 -4.53 7.41 2.15
N LEU A 59 -4.33 8.43 2.99
CA LEU A 59 -3.16 9.32 2.89
C LEU A 59 -1.84 8.56 3.09
N ILE A 60 -1.79 7.63 4.04
CA ILE A 60 -0.62 6.77 4.27
C ILE A 60 -0.33 5.95 3.02
N ILE A 61 -1.35 5.31 2.44
CA ILE A 61 -1.21 4.53 1.20
C ILE A 61 -0.72 5.43 0.04
N ALA A 62 -1.34 6.60 -0.13
CA ALA A 62 -0.99 7.52 -1.21
C ALA A 62 0.47 7.99 -1.11
N LEU A 63 0.95 8.30 0.09
CA LEU A 63 2.32 8.73 0.33
C LEU A 63 3.31 7.56 0.15
N GLY A 64 3.00 6.36 0.66
CA GLY A 64 3.79 5.16 0.44
C GLY A 64 3.91 4.80 -1.04
N SER A 65 2.80 4.89 -1.78
CA SER A 65 2.76 4.71 -3.23
C SER A 65 3.57 5.77 -3.97
N GLY A 66 3.48 7.04 -3.56
CA GLY A 66 4.25 8.14 -4.15
C GLY A 66 5.75 7.94 -4.00
N VAL A 67 6.22 7.56 -2.81
CA VAL A 67 7.64 7.22 -2.56
C VAL A 67 8.05 6.04 -3.43
N GLY A 68 7.25 4.97 -3.46
CA GLY A 68 7.51 3.79 -4.29
C GLY A 68 7.67 4.13 -5.78
N GLN A 69 6.75 4.93 -6.34
CA GLN A 69 6.82 5.36 -7.74
C GLN A 69 8.05 6.21 -8.04
N GLY A 70 8.43 7.11 -7.12
CA GLY A 70 9.66 7.90 -7.26
C GLY A 70 10.92 7.03 -7.30
N VAL A 71 10.99 6.02 -6.43
CA VAL A 71 12.09 5.04 -6.42
C VAL A 71 12.12 4.25 -7.73
N THR A 72 10.97 3.79 -8.20
CA THR A 72 10.89 3.06 -9.47
C THR A 72 11.39 3.89 -10.65
N ALA A 73 10.97 5.15 -10.75
CA ALA A 73 11.43 6.02 -11.82
C ALA A 73 12.97 6.20 -11.81
N LEU A 74 13.57 6.44 -10.64
CA LEU A 74 15.02 6.65 -10.53
C LEU A 74 15.82 5.37 -10.85
N VAL A 75 15.40 4.23 -10.31
CA VAL A 75 16.10 2.96 -10.52
C VAL A 75 15.94 2.48 -11.96
N THR A 76 14.74 2.54 -12.53
CA THR A 76 14.48 2.16 -13.93
C THR A 76 15.26 3.06 -14.90
N ASN A 77 15.35 4.37 -14.65
CA ASN A 77 16.16 5.27 -15.49
C ASN A 77 17.65 4.93 -15.44
N ALA A 78 18.21 4.64 -14.25
CA ALA A 78 19.62 4.24 -14.11
C ALA A 78 19.91 2.90 -14.82
N LEU A 79 19.00 1.93 -14.70
CA LEU A 79 19.10 0.64 -15.40
C LEU A 79 18.99 0.82 -16.93
N GLY A 80 18.08 1.68 -17.40
CA GLY A 80 17.93 2.01 -18.83
C GLY A 80 19.17 2.69 -19.43
N ALA A 81 19.91 3.45 -18.61
CA ALA A 81 21.21 4.02 -18.98
C ALA A 81 22.38 3.02 -18.89
N ASN A 82 22.11 1.75 -18.57
CA ASN A 82 23.09 0.68 -18.34
C ASN A 82 24.09 0.99 -17.19
N ASP A 83 23.73 1.90 -16.27
CA ASP A 83 24.55 2.33 -15.13
C ASP A 83 24.15 1.54 -13.87
N LYS A 84 24.70 0.33 -13.76
CA LYS A 84 24.38 -0.61 -12.67
C LYS A 84 24.85 -0.13 -11.30
N GLU A 85 25.94 0.65 -11.25
CA GLU A 85 26.46 1.21 -10.00
C GLU A 85 25.50 2.27 -9.43
N LYS A 86 25.02 3.18 -10.28
CA LYS A 86 24.00 4.15 -9.85
C LYS A 86 22.68 3.47 -9.49
N ALA A 87 22.25 2.46 -10.24
CA ALA A 87 21.04 1.71 -9.89
C ALA A 87 21.12 1.07 -8.50
N LYS A 88 22.26 0.45 -8.16
CA LYS A 88 22.50 -0.11 -6.82
C LYS A 88 22.50 0.98 -5.74
N THR A 89 23.09 2.13 -6.03
CA THR A 89 23.15 3.26 -5.10
C THR A 89 21.76 3.84 -4.83
N TYR A 90 20.93 4.02 -5.86
CA TYR A 90 19.55 4.44 -5.69
C TYR A 90 18.72 3.40 -4.95
N ALA A 91 18.95 2.11 -5.19
CA ALA A 91 18.26 1.05 -4.46
C ALA A 91 18.56 1.09 -2.96
N THR A 92 19.83 1.23 -2.54
CA THR A 92 20.17 1.32 -1.11
C THR A 92 19.70 2.63 -0.49
N GLN A 93 19.86 3.76 -1.17
CA GLN A 93 19.38 5.06 -0.70
C GLN A 93 17.86 5.09 -0.55
N SER A 94 17.12 4.42 -1.45
CA SER A 94 15.66 4.36 -1.39
C SER A 94 15.15 3.69 -0.11
N LEU A 95 15.85 2.65 0.36
CA LEU A 95 15.48 1.96 1.60
C LEU A 95 15.70 2.86 2.82
N THR A 96 16.83 3.56 2.87
CA THR A 96 17.11 4.57 3.91
C THR A 96 16.09 5.71 3.88
N TYR A 97 15.74 6.20 2.68
CA TYR A 97 14.74 7.25 2.51
C TYR A 97 13.35 6.78 2.92
N ALA A 98 12.97 5.54 2.58
CA ALA A 98 11.70 4.94 2.99
C ALA A 98 11.58 4.83 4.52
N LEU A 99 12.67 4.46 5.22
CA LEU A 99 12.72 4.44 6.68
C LEU A 99 12.51 5.83 7.28
N ILE A 100 13.22 6.83 6.77
CA ILE A 100 13.10 8.23 7.23
C ILE A 100 11.69 8.76 6.96
N ALA A 101 11.16 8.54 5.75
CA ALA A 101 9.82 8.94 5.37
C ALA A 101 8.74 8.32 6.26
N THR A 102 8.91 7.04 6.63
CA THR A 102 8.02 6.35 7.56
C THR A 102 8.02 7.02 8.93
N ILE A 103 9.20 7.30 9.50
CA ILE A 103 9.31 7.92 10.83
C ILE A 103 8.66 9.30 10.82
N ILE A 104 8.92 10.10 9.77
CA ILE A 104 8.29 11.42 9.60
C ILE A 104 6.77 11.26 9.51
N LEU A 105 6.28 10.32 8.70
CA LEU A 105 4.84 10.08 8.54
C LEU A 105 4.17 9.63 9.83
N MET A 106 4.82 8.76 10.60
CA MET A 106 4.32 8.30 11.88
C MET A 106 4.20 9.46 12.87
N ILE A 107 5.25 10.28 13.00
CA ILE A 107 5.26 11.43 13.90
C ILE A 107 4.18 12.43 13.48
N VAL A 108 4.23 12.90 12.23
CA VAL A 108 3.27 13.89 11.72
C VAL A 108 1.84 13.36 11.81
N GLY A 109 1.64 12.09 11.47
CA GLY A 109 0.36 11.42 11.53
C GLY A 109 -0.25 11.35 12.91
N LEU A 110 0.53 10.96 13.93
CA LEU A 110 0.06 10.89 15.32
C LEU A 110 -0.34 12.26 15.86
N PHE A 111 0.40 13.32 15.52
CA PHE A 111 0.06 14.69 15.94
C PHE A 111 -1.09 15.30 15.13
N ALA A 112 -1.22 14.94 13.85
CA ALA A 112 -2.27 15.47 12.97
C ALA A 112 -3.61 14.77 13.17
N THR A 113 -3.64 13.50 13.61
CA THR A 113 -4.87 12.69 13.72
C THR A 113 -5.95 13.36 14.56
N PRO A 114 -5.69 13.86 15.79
CA PRO A 114 -6.72 14.53 16.59
C PRO A 114 -7.29 15.77 15.89
N TYR A 115 -6.45 16.53 15.19
CA TYR A 115 -6.87 17.72 14.47
C TYR A 115 -7.70 17.36 13.24
N LEU A 116 -7.31 16.34 12.47
CA LEU A 116 -8.06 15.85 11.32
C LEU A 116 -9.46 15.37 11.74
N LEU A 117 -9.55 14.62 12.85
CA LEU A 117 -10.84 14.14 13.37
C LEU A 117 -11.73 15.29 13.88
N GLN A 118 -11.15 16.36 14.44
CA GLN A 118 -11.90 17.57 14.79
C GLN A 118 -12.45 18.30 13.56
N VAL A 119 -11.64 18.44 12.51
CA VAL A 119 -12.06 19.06 11.23
C VAL A 119 -13.18 18.24 10.56
N MET A 120 -13.19 16.93 10.76
CA MET A 120 -14.24 16.02 10.28
C MET A 120 -15.52 16.05 11.16
N ASN A 121 -15.59 16.92 12.18
CA ASN A 121 -16.71 17.02 13.12
C ASN A 121 -17.07 15.69 13.80
N ALA A 122 -16.07 14.87 14.14
CA ALA A 122 -16.28 13.59 14.81
C ALA A 122 -16.86 13.78 16.23
N PRO A 123 -17.96 13.07 16.58
CA PRO A 123 -18.44 12.99 17.96
C PRO A 123 -17.35 12.50 18.92
N SER A 124 -17.35 12.96 20.17
CA SER A 124 -16.24 12.73 21.12
C SER A 124 -16.02 11.26 21.49
N ASP A 125 -17.08 10.47 21.51
CA ASP A 125 -17.09 9.02 21.71
C ASP A 125 -16.50 8.26 20.51
N VAL A 126 -16.80 8.72 19.28
CA VAL A 126 -16.24 8.17 18.04
C VAL A 126 -14.77 8.59 17.86
N ALA A 127 -14.43 9.84 18.19
CA ALA A 127 -13.11 10.40 18.00
C ALA A 127 -12.03 9.66 18.82
N LYS A 128 -12.35 9.23 20.06
CA LYS A 128 -11.43 8.41 20.87
C LYS A 128 -11.11 7.08 20.19
N LEU A 129 -12.14 6.34 19.77
CA LEU A 129 -11.95 5.08 19.05
C LEU A 129 -11.19 5.27 17.74
N ALA A 130 -11.45 6.37 17.01
CA ALA A 130 -10.75 6.66 15.76
C ALA A 130 -9.26 6.98 16.01
N ILE A 131 -8.91 7.69 17.08
CA ILE A 131 -7.51 7.92 17.48
C ILE A 131 -6.82 6.59 17.79
N ASP A 132 -7.45 5.72 18.55
CA ASP A 132 -6.89 4.40 18.90
C ASP A 132 -6.67 3.55 17.63
N TYR A 133 -7.66 3.49 16.74
CA TYR A 133 -7.55 2.80 15.45
C TYR A 133 -6.41 3.35 14.61
N THR A 134 -6.34 4.67 14.46
CA THR A 134 -5.35 5.32 13.60
C THR A 134 -3.94 5.19 14.19
N THR A 135 -3.79 5.18 15.52
CA THR A 135 -2.51 4.96 16.19
C THR A 135 -1.96 3.56 15.89
N ILE A 136 -2.82 2.54 15.93
CA ILE A 136 -2.44 1.16 15.56
C ILE A 136 -2.02 1.10 14.08
N ILE A 137 -2.75 1.79 13.19
CA ILE A 137 -2.40 1.90 11.77
C ILE A 137 -1.03 2.57 11.56
N PHE A 138 -0.73 3.64 12.32
CA PHE A 138 0.57 4.31 12.24
C PHE A 138 1.73 3.43 12.70
N LEU A 139 1.53 2.58 13.71
CA LEU A 139 2.53 1.57 14.10
C LEU A 139 2.77 0.56 12.98
N GLY A 140 1.72 0.14 12.27
CA GLY A 140 1.81 -0.76 11.11
C GLY A 140 2.36 -0.11 9.83
N THR A 141 2.40 1.21 9.76
CA THR A 141 2.83 1.97 8.57
C THR A 141 4.27 1.67 8.16
N PHE A 142 5.13 1.34 9.13
CA PHE A 142 6.51 0.91 8.88
C PHE A 142 6.59 -0.32 7.98
N SER A 143 5.85 -1.37 8.32
CA SER A 143 5.79 -2.59 7.51
C SER A 143 5.20 -2.29 6.13
N PHE A 144 4.23 -1.38 6.06
CA PHE A 144 3.56 -1.00 4.82
C PHE A 144 4.53 -0.30 3.85
N ILE A 145 5.22 0.76 4.30
CA ILE A 145 6.12 1.55 3.45
C ILE A 145 7.34 0.74 3.01
N ILE A 146 7.89 -0.11 3.87
CA ILE A 146 8.99 -1.03 3.49
C ILE A 146 8.52 -1.99 2.41
N THR A 147 7.33 -2.57 2.59
CA THR A 147 6.73 -3.44 1.57
C THR A 147 6.57 -2.67 0.25
N PHE A 148 6.07 -1.43 0.25
CA PHE A 148 5.98 -0.60 -0.96
C PHE A 148 7.34 -0.33 -1.60
N ALA A 149 8.36 0.00 -0.82
CA ALA A 149 9.72 0.25 -1.31
C ALA A 149 10.33 -1.00 -1.94
N MET A 150 10.23 -2.16 -1.28
CA MET A 150 10.70 -3.44 -1.81
C MET A 150 9.96 -3.85 -3.09
N ASN A 151 8.63 -3.72 -3.10
CA ASN A 151 7.80 -3.98 -4.27
C ASN A 151 8.22 -3.07 -5.45
N SER A 152 8.50 -1.81 -5.18
CA SER A 152 8.95 -0.83 -6.18
C SER A 152 10.32 -1.20 -6.75
N LEU A 153 11.28 -1.61 -5.90
CA LEU A 153 12.60 -2.06 -6.35
C LEU A 153 12.54 -3.31 -7.23
N LEU A 154 11.73 -4.31 -6.84
CA LEU A 154 11.54 -5.54 -7.61
C LEU A 154 10.85 -5.28 -8.96
N ASN A 155 9.86 -4.38 -8.99
CA ASN A 155 9.27 -3.93 -10.25
C ASN A 155 10.26 -3.19 -11.14
N SER A 156 11.18 -2.41 -10.56
CA SER A 156 12.16 -1.61 -11.32
C SER A 156 13.19 -2.46 -12.05
N THR A 157 13.57 -3.60 -11.48
CA THR A 157 14.53 -4.54 -12.07
C THR A 157 13.89 -5.54 -13.03
N GLY A 158 12.55 -5.54 -13.16
CA GLY A 158 11.79 -6.49 -13.96
C GLY A 158 11.65 -7.88 -13.33
N ASP A 159 12.11 -8.08 -12.08
CA ASP A 159 11.99 -9.36 -11.37
C ASP A 159 10.62 -9.50 -10.69
N THR A 160 9.62 -9.79 -11.53
CA THR A 160 8.24 -10.07 -11.12
C THR A 160 8.07 -11.39 -10.36
N LYS A 161 9.05 -12.30 -10.39
CA LYS A 161 8.98 -13.58 -9.67
C LYS A 161 9.28 -13.40 -8.19
N THR A 162 10.32 -12.63 -7.87
CA THR A 162 10.65 -12.26 -6.49
C THR A 162 9.56 -11.35 -5.91
N PHE A 163 8.99 -10.45 -6.71
CA PHE A 163 7.84 -9.61 -6.34
C PHE A 163 6.64 -10.44 -5.86
N ARG A 164 6.25 -11.45 -6.64
CA ARG A 164 5.15 -12.36 -6.30
C ARG A 164 5.42 -13.09 -4.97
N ASN A 165 6.64 -13.58 -4.77
CA ASN A 165 6.97 -14.36 -3.56
C ASN A 165 6.99 -13.47 -2.29
N ALA A 166 7.44 -12.22 -2.40
CA ALA A 166 7.41 -11.27 -1.28
C ALA A 166 5.98 -10.95 -0.84
N LEU A 167 5.06 -10.73 -1.78
CA LEU A 167 3.64 -10.53 -1.48
C LEU A 167 2.99 -11.76 -0.84
N VAL A 168 3.30 -12.96 -1.31
CA VAL A 168 2.77 -14.20 -0.71
C VAL A 168 3.23 -14.39 0.73
N ILE A 169 4.49 -14.07 1.05
CA ILE A 169 5.00 -14.11 2.44
C ILE A 169 4.37 -13.02 3.30
N SER A 170 3.99 -11.89 2.73
CA SER A 170 3.31 -10.81 3.47
C SER A 170 1.89 -11.18 3.92
N PHE A 171 1.27 -12.15 3.25
CA PHE A 171 -0.08 -12.66 3.53
C PHE A 171 -0.10 -13.88 4.47
N VAL A 172 1.05 -14.47 4.77
CA VAL A 172 1.21 -15.66 5.65
C VAL A 172 1.82 -15.23 6.97
#